data_AF-A0A1A0D7R0-F1
#
_entry.id   AF-A0A1A0D7R0-F1
#
_cell.length_a   1.000
_cell.length_b   1.000
_cell.length_c   1.000
_cell.angle_alpha   90.00
_cell.angle_beta   90.00
_cell.angle_gamma   90.00
#
_symmetry.space_group_name_H-M   'P 1'
#
loop_
_entity.id
_entity.type
_entity.pdbx_description
1 polymer ?
#
loop_
_entity_poly.entity_id
_entity_poly.type
_entity_poly.pdbx_seq_one_letter_code
_entity_poly.pdbx_strand_id
1 'polypeptide(L)'
;MPHLFRTLGLFCATIAATPALAQDTPPATSAQIYTGSMAGGQGTLKLVQTGDETFAEVAVVGDTCAGSAEGAATRHGNTWVVTTDPEYNGQSCRITFRMGPHGVVSSEEQNCAPYHNGACAFTHAQLARVAQ
;
A
#
# COMPACT_ATOMS: atom_id res chain seq x y z
N MET A 1 -35.49 27.55 73.93
CA MET A 1 -35.09 27.79 72.54
C MET A 1 -33.57 27.70 72.45
N PRO A 2 -32.99 26.64 71.88
CA PRO A 2 -31.61 26.66 71.41
C PRO A 2 -31.52 26.60 69.88
N HIS A 3 -30.53 27.32 69.36
CA HIS A 3 -30.19 27.48 67.95
C HIS A 3 -29.46 26.26 67.41
N LEU A 4 -29.77 25.85 66.17
CA LEU A 4 -28.97 24.91 65.40
C LEU A 4 -28.67 25.54 64.04
N PHE A 5 -27.48 26.13 63.94
CA PHE A 5 -26.84 26.51 62.68
C PHE A 5 -26.48 25.23 61.92
N ARG A 6 -26.99 25.09 60.71
CA ARG A 6 -26.70 23.97 59.81
C ARG A 6 -25.74 24.46 58.72
N THR A 7 -24.45 24.31 58.96
CA THR A 7 -23.39 24.57 57.97
C THR A 7 -23.39 23.42 56.96
N LEU A 8 -23.84 23.69 55.74
CA LEU A 8 -23.71 22.76 54.61
C LEU A 8 -22.30 22.89 54.04
N GLY A 9 -21.45 21.88 54.28
CA GLY A 9 -20.13 21.78 53.68
C GLY A 9 -20.22 21.53 52.18
N LEU A 10 -19.73 22.48 51.39
CA LEU A 10 -19.58 22.35 49.95
C LEU A 10 -18.33 21.48 49.66
N PHE A 11 -18.54 20.20 49.37
CA PHE A 11 -17.47 19.34 48.86
C PHE A 11 -17.24 19.65 47.37
N CYS A 12 -16.23 20.47 47.08
CA CYS A 12 -15.67 20.57 45.73
C CYS A 12 -14.97 19.25 45.39
N ALA A 13 -15.66 18.36 44.68
CA ALA A 13 -15.04 17.20 44.05
C ALA A 13 -14.20 17.69 42.86
N THR A 14 -12.89 17.75 43.04
CA THR A 14 -11.92 17.94 41.96
C THR A 14 -11.93 16.70 41.07
N ILE A 15 -12.53 16.81 39.88
CA ILE A 15 -12.43 15.79 38.84
C ILE A 15 -10.99 15.82 38.33
N ALA A 16 -10.18 14.87 38.78
CA ALA A 16 -8.87 14.63 38.20
C ALA A 16 -9.08 14.13 36.77
N ALA A 17 -8.81 14.99 35.78
CA ALA A 17 -8.72 14.59 34.40
C ALA A 17 -7.47 13.70 34.24
N THR A 18 -7.65 12.39 34.26
CA THR A 18 -6.61 11.46 33.85
C THR A 18 -6.36 11.67 32.35
N PRO A 19 -5.11 11.94 31.92
CA PRO A 19 -4.81 11.97 30.50
C PRO A 19 -5.08 10.57 29.94
N ALA A 20 -6.01 10.48 29.00
CA ALA A 20 -6.15 9.30 28.17
C ALA A 20 -4.84 9.16 27.39
N LEU A 21 -4.00 8.20 27.78
CA LEU A 21 -2.87 7.77 26.97
C LEU A 21 -3.46 7.37 25.62
N ALA A 22 -3.14 8.11 24.57
CA ALA A 22 -3.47 7.74 23.21
C ALA A 22 -2.87 6.34 22.99
N GLN A 23 -3.73 5.33 22.86
CA GLN A 23 -3.30 4.01 22.49
C GLN A 23 -2.82 4.11 21.05
N ASP A 24 -1.50 4.00 20.85
CA ASP A 24 -0.88 3.84 19.54
C ASP A 24 -1.45 2.57 18.90
N THR A 25 -2.58 2.72 18.21
CA THR A 25 -3.17 1.63 17.43
C THR A 25 -2.21 1.38 16.28
N PRO A 26 -1.66 0.16 16.13
CA PRO A 26 -0.79 -0.15 15.01
C PRO A 26 -1.48 0.23 13.69
N PRO A 27 -0.76 0.81 12.72
CA PRO A 27 -1.36 1.16 11.45
C PRO A 27 -2.01 -0.07 10.83
N ALA A 28 -3.27 0.05 10.41
CA ALA A 28 -3.97 -1.04 9.75
C ALA A 28 -3.20 -1.42 8.47
N THR A 29 -2.88 -2.70 8.33
CA THR A 29 -2.27 -3.25 7.11
C THR A 29 -3.35 -3.91 6.26
N SER A 30 -3.40 -3.57 4.97
CA SER A 30 -4.26 -4.26 4.00
C SER A 30 -3.45 -4.64 2.76
N ALA A 31 -3.78 -5.78 2.15
CA ALA A 31 -3.12 -6.25 0.93
C ALA A 31 -4.14 -6.46 -0.18
N GLN A 32 -3.80 -6.09 -1.41
CA GLN A 32 -4.59 -6.37 -2.61
C GLN A 32 -3.71 -7.11 -3.60
N ILE A 33 -4.16 -8.27 -4.08
CA ILE A 33 -3.43 -9.08 -5.03
C ILE A 33 -4.19 -9.09 -6.35
N TYR A 34 -3.45 -8.89 -7.44
CA TYR A 34 -3.94 -8.96 -8.81
C TYR A 34 -3.10 -9.95 -9.58
N THR A 35 -3.73 -10.82 -10.36
CA THR A 35 -3.05 -11.82 -11.18
C THR A 35 -3.63 -11.84 -12.59
N GLY A 36 -2.82 -12.22 -13.57
CA GLY A 36 -3.23 -12.28 -14.96
C GLY A 36 -2.04 -12.34 -15.89
N SER A 37 -2.16 -11.73 -17.07
CA SER A 37 -1.08 -11.72 -18.06
C SER A 37 -0.27 -10.43 -18.00
N MET A 38 1.03 -10.53 -18.26
CA MET A 38 1.92 -9.43 -18.64
C MET A 38 2.64 -9.80 -19.95
N ALA A 39 3.46 -8.91 -20.49
CA ALA A 39 4.27 -9.21 -21.65
C ALA A 39 5.16 -10.45 -21.37
N GLY A 40 4.98 -11.51 -22.15
CA GLY A 40 5.80 -12.73 -22.11
C GLY A 40 5.41 -13.78 -21.05
N GLY A 41 4.46 -13.51 -20.14
CA GLY A 41 4.12 -14.48 -19.11
C GLY A 41 2.95 -14.11 -18.20
N GLN A 42 2.73 -14.96 -17.20
CA GLN A 42 1.78 -14.68 -16.13
C GLN A 42 2.40 -13.70 -15.14
N GLY A 43 1.62 -12.70 -14.73
CA GLY A 43 2.06 -11.65 -13.84
C GLY A 43 1.23 -11.53 -12.57
N THR A 44 1.87 -10.97 -11.55
CA THR A 44 1.27 -10.63 -10.26
C THR A 44 1.62 -9.18 -9.91
N LEU A 45 0.63 -8.44 -9.40
CA LEU A 45 0.81 -7.18 -8.71
C LEU A 45 0.21 -7.33 -7.31
N LYS A 46 1.01 -7.11 -6.27
CA LYS A 46 0.55 -7.07 -4.89
C LYS A 46 0.79 -5.67 -4.34
N LEU A 47 -0.27 -5.02 -3.86
CA LEU A 47 -0.22 -3.72 -3.18
C LEU A 47 -0.44 -3.95 -1.69
N VAL A 48 0.51 -3.53 -0.86
CA VAL A 48 0.45 -3.61 0.60
C VAL A 48 0.40 -2.19 1.15
N GLN A 49 -0.73 -1.83 1.77
CA GLN A 49 -0.91 -0.53 2.39
C GLN A 49 -0.70 -0.65 3.91
N THR A 50 0.15 0.20 4.47
CA THR A 50 0.42 0.32 5.91
C THR A 50 0.26 1.78 6.31
N GLY A 51 -0.86 2.12 6.94
CA GLY A 51 -1.22 3.53 7.18
C GLY A 51 -1.39 4.29 5.86
N ASP A 52 -0.62 5.36 5.67
CA ASP A 52 -0.65 6.20 4.47
C ASP A 52 0.34 5.73 3.39
N GLU A 53 1.23 4.79 3.71
CA GLU A 53 2.24 4.27 2.78
C GLU A 53 1.71 3.05 2.04
N THR A 54 2.07 2.92 0.76
CA THR A 54 1.79 1.71 -0.02
C THR A 54 3.08 1.21 -0.65
N PHE A 55 3.34 -0.08 -0.50
CA PHE A 55 4.42 -0.81 -1.14
C PHE A 55 3.84 -1.75 -2.20
N ALA A 56 4.57 -1.97 -3.29
CA ALA A 56 4.18 -2.91 -4.33
C ALA A 56 5.25 -3.97 -4.58
N GLU A 57 4.80 -5.19 -4.81
CA GLU A 57 5.58 -6.28 -5.36
C GLU A 57 4.99 -6.63 -6.74
N VAL A 58 5.85 -6.64 -7.76
CA VAL A 58 5.50 -6.97 -9.14
C VAL A 58 6.35 -8.15 -9.60
N ALA A 59 5.72 -9.15 -10.20
CA ALA A 59 6.43 -10.30 -10.75
C ALA A 59 5.82 -10.74 -12.08
N VAL A 60 6.65 -11.27 -12.97
CA VAL A 60 6.25 -11.92 -14.21
C VAL A 60 7.02 -13.23 -14.35
N VAL A 61 6.33 -14.29 -14.74
CA VAL A 61 6.91 -15.63 -14.99
C VAL A 61 6.30 -16.19 -16.27
N GLY A 62 7.17 -16.54 -17.22
CA GLY A 62 6.85 -17.31 -18.41
C GLY A 62 7.72 -18.57 -18.48
N ASP A 63 7.52 -19.41 -19.49
CA ASP A 63 8.19 -20.72 -19.59
C ASP A 63 9.72 -20.63 -19.63
N THR A 64 10.26 -19.54 -20.20
CA THR A 64 11.70 -19.30 -20.35
C THR A 64 12.15 -17.96 -19.77
N CYS A 65 11.31 -17.26 -19.03
CA CYS A 65 11.63 -15.96 -18.46
C CYS A 65 11.00 -15.70 -17.11
N ALA A 66 11.67 -14.87 -16.32
CA ALA A 66 11.16 -14.37 -15.06
C ALA A 66 11.71 -12.97 -14.80
N GLY A 67 10.98 -12.20 -14.01
CA GLY A 67 11.40 -10.90 -13.52
C GLY A 67 10.57 -10.47 -12.32
N SER A 68 11.15 -9.64 -11.47
CA SER A 68 10.46 -9.09 -10.31
C SER A 68 11.01 -7.72 -9.95
N ALA A 69 10.13 -6.84 -9.50
CA ALA A 69 10.47 -5.52 -9.00
C ALA A 69 9.62 -5.20 -7.77
N GLU A 70 10.18 -4.47 -6.82
CA GLU A 70 9.48 -4.04 -5.63
C GLU A 70 9.83 -2.60 -5.28
N GLY A 71 8.91 -1.89 -4.63
CA GLY A 71 9.15 -0.49 -4.29
C GLY A 71 7.91 0.27 -3.83
N ALA A 72 8.10 1.57 -3.61
CA ALA A 72 7.04 2.46 -3.20
C ALA A 72 5.97 2.58 -4.31
N ALA A 73 4.71 2.57 -3.91
CA ALA A 73 3.58 2.68 -4.82
C ALA A 73 2.74 3.92 -4.48
N THR A 74 2.56 4.79 -5.46
CA THR A 74 1.77 6.01 -5.32
C THR A 74 0.55 5.96 -6.23
N ARG A 75 -0.62 6.34 -5.70
CA ARG A 75 -1.86 6.39 -6.47
C ARG A 75 -2.14 7.79 -6.99
N HIS A 76 -2.42 7.90 -8.29
CA HIS A 76 -2.88 9.11 -8.97
C HIS A 76 -4.18 8.81 -9.73
N GLY A 77 -5.32 9.08 -9.09
CA GLY A 77 -6.63 8.74 -9.65
C GLY A 77 -6.79 7.22 -9.83
N ASN A 78 -6.93 6.78 -11.09
CA ASN A 78 -7.01 5.36 -11.45
C ASN A 78 -5.66 4.76 -11.84
N THR A 79 -4.56 5.44 -11.60
CA THR A 79 -3.21 4.96 -11.92
C THR A 79 -2.42 4.68 -10.65
N TRP A 80 -1.75 3.53 -10.61
CA TRP A 80 -0.69 3.25 -9.64
C TRP A 80 0.67 3.41 -10.30
N VAL A 81 1.61 4.04 -9.61
CA VAL A 81 2.99 4.20 -10.04
C VAL A 81 3.88 3.51 -9.01
N VAL A 82 4.51 2.41 -9.40
CA VAL A 82 5.50 1.70 -8.60
C VAL A 82 6.89 2.23 -8.97
N THR A 83 7.68 2.61 -7.98
CA THR A 83 9.04 3.11 -8.14
C THR A 83 9.96 2.30 -7.25
N THR A 84 10.90 1.58 -7.85
CA THR A 84 11.93 0.83 -7.11
C THR A 84 12.96 1.77 -6.51
N ASP A 85 13.73 1.27 -5.55
CA ASP A 85 14.93 1.97 -5.12
C ASP A 85 15.94 2.05 -6.29
N PRO A 86 16.72 3.15 -6.38
CA PRO A 86 17.67 3.35 -7.47
C PRO A 86 18.91 2.47 -7.26
N GLU A 87 18.90 1.26 -7.80
CA GLU A 87 20.01 0.30 -7.67
C GLU A 87 20.95 0.32 -8.88
N TYR A 88 20.41 0.45 -10.10
CA TYR A 88 21.17 0.31 -11.34
C TYR A 88 21.43 1.66 -11.99
N ASN A 89 22.71 2.07 -12.05
CA ASN A 89 23.14 3.37 -12.59
C ASN A 89 22.45 4.58 -11.92
N GLY A 90 21.96 4.42 -10.69
CA GLY A 90 21.20 5.45 -9.97
C GLY A 90 19.80 5.71 -10.54
N GLN A 91 19.28 4.82 -11.40
CA GLN A 91 17.93 4.93 -11.96
C GLN A 91 16.99 3.93 -11.29
N SER A 92 15.78 4.38 -10.96
CA SER A 92 14.68 3.52 -10.52
C SER A 92 13.95 2.93 -11.73
N CYS A 93 13.53 1.67 -11.62
CA CYS A 93 12.48 1.12 -12.47
C CYS A 93 11.16 1.75 -12.05
N ARG A 94 10.41 2.26 -13.04
CA ARG A 94 9.10 2.88 -12.83
C ARG A 94 8.04 2.14 -13.62
N ILE A 95 7.08 1.55 -12.93
CA ILE A 95 6.00 0.79 -13.54
C ILE A 95 4.68 1.53 -13.29
N THR A 96 3.97 1.85 -14.35
CA THR A 96 2.70 2.57 -14.30
C THR A 96 1.57 1.63 -14.66
N PHE A 97 0.70 1.31 -13.69
CA PHE A 97 -0.48 0.47 -13.87
C PHE A 97 -1.74 1.33 -13.98
N ARG A 98 -2.53 1.13 -15.04
CA ARG A 98 -3.85 1.73 -15.17
C ARG A 98 -4.90 0.76 -14.66
N MET A 99 -5.69 1.21 -13.69
CA MET A 99 -6.77 0.44 -13.08
C MET A 99 -8.08 0.69 -13.83
N GLY A 100 -8.81 -0.39 -14.08
CA GLY A 100 -10.23 -0.42 -14.41
C GLY A 100 -11.08 -0.93 -13.24
N PRO A 101 -12.37 -1.20 -13.47
CA PRO A 101 -13.30 -1.62 -12.41
C PRO A 101 -12.95 -2.96 -11.75
N HIS A 102 -12.27 -3.85 -12.48
CA HIS A 102 -12.01 -5.23 -12.05
C HIS A 102 -10.52 -5.56 -11.84
N GLY A 103 -9.62 -4.59 -12.04
CA GLY A 103 -8.18 -4.75 -11.88
C GLY A 103 -7.37 -3.90 -12.84
N VAL A 104 -6.15 -4.33 -13.17
CA VAL A 104 -5.25 -3.65 -14.10
C VAL A 104 -5.71 -3.91 -15.54
N VAL A 105 -5.84 -2.85 -16.34
CA VAL A 105 -6.22 -2.94 -17.76
C VAL A 105 -5.06 -2.63 -18.72
N SER A 106 -4.01 -1.97 -18.23
CA SER A 106 -2.77 -1.75 -18.97
C SER A 106 -1.62 -1.42 -18.02
N SER A 107 -0.39 -1.61 -18.51
CA SER A 107 0.81 -1.11 -17.85
C SER A 107 1.89 -0.69 -18.83
N GLU A 108 2.72 0.24 -18.38
CA GLU A 108 3.93 0.72 -19.05
C GLU A 108 5.08 0.75 -18.05
N GLU A 109 6.31 0.62 -18.53
CA GLU A 109 7.50 0.60 -17.67
C GLU A 109 8.60 1.49 -18.24
N GLN A 110 9.47 1.99 -17.36
CA GLN A 110 10.63 2.80 -17.71
C GLN A 110 11.81 2.34 -16.86
N ASN A 111 12.96 2.12 -17.52
CA ASN A 111 14.22 1.69 -16.89
C ASN A 111 14.14 0.36 -16.11
N CYS A 112 13.30 -0.58 -16.58
CA CYS A 112 13.06 -1.85 -15.88
C CYS A 112 13.87 -3.04 -16.40
N ALA A 113 14.66 -2.86 -17.47
CA ALA A 113 15.50 -3.92 -18.05
C ALA A 113 16.43 -4.66 -17.07
N PRO A 114 16.89 -4.07 -15.94
CA PRO A 114 17.63 -4.83 -14.92
C PRO A 114 16.79 -5.83 -14.10
N TYR A 115 15.46 -5.64 -14.05
CA TYR A 115 14.54 -6.37 -13.17
C TYR A 115 13.84 -7.55 -13.87
N HIS A 116 14.01 -7.69 -15.18
CA HIS A 116 13.48 -8.77 -15.98
C HIS A 116 14.39 -9.02 -17.19
N ASN A 117 14.37 -10.23 -17.75
CA ASN A 117 15.07 -10.46 -19.02
C ASN A 117 14.21 -9.97 -20.20
N GLY A 118 14.78 -9.88 -21.41
CA GLY A 118 14.06 -9.32 -22.57
C GLY A 118 12.85 -10.13 -23.08
N ALA A 119 12.60 -11.32 -22.51
CA ALA A 119 11.49 -12.19 -22.93
C ALA A 119 10.21 -11.98 -22.12
N CYS A 120 10.31 -11.44 -20.90
CA CYS A 120 9.16 -11.07 -20.06
C CYS A 120 9.32 -9.61 -19.62
N ALA A 121 8.25 -8.83 -19.52
CA ALA A 121 8.31 -7.44 -19.06
C ALA A 121 7.06 -7.09 -18.21
N PHE A 122 7.12 -6.01 -17.43
CA PHE A 122 5.99 -5.57 -16.60
C PHE A 122 4.97 -4.72 -17.38
N THR A 123 5.10 -4.64 -18.71
CA THR A 123 4.20 -3.92 -19.62
C THR A 123 3.01 -4.77 -20.07
N HIS A 124 2.01 -4.11 -20.66
CA HIS A 124 0.80 -4.75 -21.22
C HIS A 124 0.02 -5.61 -20.22
N ALA A 125 0.12 -5.30 -18.93
CA ALA A 125 -0.52 -6.05 -17.87
C ALA A 125 -2.05 -5.99 -17.99
N GLN A 126 -2.68 -7.15 -17.88
CA GLN A 126 -4.12 -7.34 -17.72
C GLN A 126 -4.32 -8.26 -16.53
N LEU A 127 -4.59 -7.69 -15.36
CA LEU A 127 -4.60 -8.41 -14.09
C LEU A 127 -5.96 -8.23 -13.41
N ALA A 128 -6.56 -9.32 -12.96
CA ALA A 128 -7.81 -9.31 -12.20
C ALA A 128 -7.52 -9.35 -10.69
N ARG A 129 -8.34 -8.66 -9.89
CA ARG A 129 -8.23 -8.75 -8.43
C ARG A 129 -8.59 -10.16 -7.95
N VAL A 130 -7.74 -10.74 -7.11
CA VAL A 130 -8.01 -12.01 -6.44
C VAL A 130 -8.91 -11.73 -5.23
N ALA A 131 -10.00 -12.49 -5.09
CA ALA A 131 -10.81 -12.45 -3.88
C ALA A 131 -10.00 -13.02 -2.71
N GLN A 132 -9.96 -12.28 -1.60
CA GLN A 132 -9.34 -12.70 -0.34
C GLN A 132 -10.41 -13.14 0.63
#